data_AF-A0A1C4NTH8-F1
#
_entry.id   AF-A0A1C4NTH8-F1
#
_cell.length_a   1.000
_cell.length_b   1.000
_cell.length_c   1.000
_cell.angle_alpha   90.00
_cell.angle_beta   90.00
_cell.angle_gamma   90.00
#
_symmetry.space_group_name_H-M   'P 1'
#
loop_
_entity.id
_entity.type
_entity.pdbx_description
1 polymer ?
#
loop_
_entity_poly.entity_id
_entity_poly.type
_entity_poly.pdbx_seq_one_letter_code
_entity_poly.pdbx_strand_id
1 'polypeptide(L)' 'MAVPFPPPADDCPACERLREVERAAEAVGDHSKATDCRVLRARHPHNRPGAGAS' A
#
# COMPACT_ATOMS: atom_id res chain seq x y z
N MET A 1 -9.51 9.56 -22.37
CA MET A 1 -8.09 9.29 -22.04
C MET A 1 -8.09 8.02 -21.21
N ALA A 2 -7.56 6.91 -21.74
CA ALA A 2 -7.54 5.63 -21.03
C ALA A 2 -6.58 5.76 -19.83
N VAL A 3 -7.11 5.62 -18.62
CA VAL A 3 -6.27 5.51 -17.42
C VAL A 3 -5.50 4.19 -17.53
N PRO A 4 -4.16 4.21 -17.49
CA PRO A 4 -3.40 2.97 -17.51
C PRO A 4 -3.77 2.18 -16.26
N PHE A 5 -4.10 0.91 -16.48
CA PHE A 5 -4.35 -0.07 -15.43
C PHE A 5 -3.27 0.04 -14.35
N PRO A 6 -3.62 0.13 -13.06
CA PRO A 6 -2.60 0.08 -12.02
C PRO A 6 -1.82 -1.24 -12.17
N PRO A 7 -0.47 -1.20 -12.19
CA PRO A 7 0.33 -2.42 -12.20
C PRO A 7 -0.03 -3.30 -10.99
N PRO A 8 0.16 -4.62 -11.07
CA PRO A 8 -0.11 -5.52 -9.94
C PRO A 8 0.61 -5.06 -8.66
N ALA A 9 0.07 -5.41 -7.50
CA ALA A 9 0.59 -5.02 -6.18
C ALA A 9 2.10 -5.25 -5.98
N ASP A 10 2.67 -6.20 -6.72
CA ASP A 10 4.08 -6.58 -6.68
C ASP A 10 5.02 -5.52 -7.30
N ASP A 11 4.53 -4.74 -8.27
CA ASP A 11 5.31 -3.71 -9.00
C ASP A 11 4.97 -2.28 -8.56
N CYS A 12 4.25 -2.12 -7.44
CA CYS A 12 3.86 -0.79 -6.99
C CYS A 12 4.94 -0.16 -6.09
N PRO A 13 5.64 0.90 -6.53
CA PRO A 13 6.65 1.55 -5.72
C PRO A 13 6.06 2.15 -4.43
N ALA A 14 4.78 2.52 -4.44
CA ALA A 14 4.09 3.00 -3.24
C ALA A 14 3.85 1.87 -2.21
N CYS A 15 3.47 0.67 -2.66
CA CYS A 15 3.28 -0.47 -1.77
C CYS A 15 4.61 -0.95 -1.19
N GLU A 16 5.70 -0.94 -1.97
CA GLU A 16 7.04 -1.26 -1.51
C GLU A 16 7.52 -0.25 -0.44
N ARG A 17 7.44 1.05 -0.74
CA ARG A 17 7.76 2.12 0.22
C ARG A 17 7.00 1.96 1.53
N LEU A 18 5.69 1.67 1.47
CA LEU A 18 4.88 1.48 2.68
C LEU A 18 5.32 0.24 3.48
N ARG A 19 5.79 -0.83 2.84
CA ARG A 19 6.35 -2.01 3.53
C ARG A 19 7.67 -1.70 4.22
N GLU A 20 8.53 -0.91 3.59
CA GLU A 20 9.79 -0.47 4.18
C GLU A 20 9.53 0.44 5.40
N VAL A 21 8.61 1.39 5.27
CA VAL A 21 8.23 2.30 6.36
C VAL A 21 7.56 1.54 7.49
N GLU A 22 6.70 0.56 7.19
CA GLU A 22 6.10 -0.34 8.20
C GLU A 22 7.19 -1.06 8.99
N ARG A 23 8.16 -1.68 8.31
CA ARG A 23 9.26 -2.40 8.96
C ARG A 23 10.15 -1.46 9.80
N ALA A 24 10.44 -0.27 9.29
CA ALA A 24 11.20 0.74 10.03
C ALA A 24 10.43 1.22 11.27
N ALA A 25 9.12 1.44 11.15
CA ALA A 25 8.25 1.82 12.26
C ALA A 25 8.17 0.72 13.33
N GLU A 26 8.04 -0.55 12.94
CA GLU A 26 8.08 -1.68 13.87
C GLU A 26 9.44 -1.79 14.57
N ALA A 27 10.55 -1.54 13.87
CA ALA A 27 11.89 -1.57 14.45
C ALA A 27 12.12 -0.49 15.52
N VAL A 28 11.47 0.67 15.41
CA VAL A 28 11.54 1.75 16.42
C VAL A 28 10.42 1.68 17.46
N GLY A 29 9.53 0.68 17.39
CA GLY A 29 8.38 0.53 18.30
C GLY A 29 7.20 1.46 18.02
N ASP A 30 7.17 2.08 16.84
CA ASP A 30 6.16 3.07 16.45
C ASP A 30 4.95 2.37 15.80
N HIS A 31 4.20 1.65 16.62
CA HIS A 31 3.09 0.80 16.19
C HIS A 31 1.95 1.58 15.52
N SER A 32 1.75 2.85 15.86
CA SER A 32 0.78 3.73 15.20
C SER A 32 1.13 3.92 13.73
N LYS A 33 2.40 4.21 13.45
CA LYS A 33 2.90 4.41 12.08
C LYS A 33 2.92 3.11 11.28
N ALA A 34 3.26 1.99 11.92
CA ALA A 34 3.16 0.67 11.29
C ALA A 34 1.71 0.32 10.90
N THR A 35 0.76 0.63 11.79
CA THR A 35 -0.68 0.42 11.52
C THR A 35 -1.19 1.33 10.41
N ASP A 36 -0.80 2.59 10.40
CA ASP A 36 -1.13 3.53 9.32
C ASP A 36 -0.63 3.03 7.96
N CYS A 37 0.61 2.53 7.89
CA CYS A 37 1.17 1.95 6.66
C CYS A 37 0.36 0.72 6.19
N ARG A 38 -0.08 -0.16 7.10
CA ARG A 38 -0.98 -1.28 6.76
C ARG A 38 -2.32 -0.82 6.22
N VAL A 39 -2.92 0.20 6.83
CA VAL A 39 -4.19 0.78 6.39
C VAL A 39 -4.04 1.44 5.02
N LEU A 40 -2.96 2.19 4.78
CA LEU A 40 -2.66 2.79 3.48
C LEU A 40 -2.47 1.72 2.40
N ARG A 41 -1.75 0.63 2.69
CA ARG A 41 -1.61 -0.53 1.79
C ARG A 41 -2.94 -1.23 1.52
N ALA A 42 -3.80 -1.37 2.52
CA ALA A 42 -5.13 -1.96 2.37
C ALA A 42 -6.09 -1.09 1.56
N ARG A 43 -5.98 0.24 1.70
CA ARG A 43 -6.77 1.22 0.94
C ARG A 43 -6.24 1.44 -0.47
N HIS A 44 -4.99 1.04 -0.73
CA HIS A 44 -4.39 1.16 -2.04
C HIS A 44 -5.25 0.40 -3.08
N PRO A 45 -5.47 0.97 -4.28
CA PRO A 45 -6.33 0.36 -5.31
C PRO A 45 -5.92 -1.08 -5.69
N HIS A 46 -4.70 -1.49 -5.38
CA HIS A 46 -4.21 -2.84 -5.67
C HIS A 46 -4.70 -3.90 -4.66
N ASN A 47 -5.06 -3.49 -3.43
CA ASN A 47 -5.54 -4.39 -2.37
C ASN A 47 -7.02 -4.17 -2.03
N ARG A 48 -7.67 -3.23 -2.70
CA ARG A 48 -9.12 -3.02 -2.62
C ARG A 48 -9.81 -3.90 -3.68
N PRO A 49 -10.46 -5.02 -3.30
CA PRO A 49 -11.31 -5.76 -4.23
C PRO A 49 -12.52 -4.86 -4.58
N GLY A 50 -12.47 -4.22 -5.75
CA GLY A 50 -13.50 -3.29 -6.21
C GLY A 50 -12.99 -2.04 -6.95
N ALA A 51 -11.68 -1.76 -6.94
CA ALA A 51 -11.10 -0.68 -7.77
C ALA A 51 -10.71 -1.14 -9.19
N GLY A 52 -11.33 -2.23 -9.65
CA GLY A 52 -11.26 -2.75 -11.03
C GLY A 52 -12.64 -3.23 -11.53
N ALA A 53 -13.73 -2.74 -10.94
CA ALA A 53 -15.09 -2.99 -11.40
C ALA A 53 -15.94 -1.72 -11.23
N SER A 54 -15.84 -0.80 -12.19
CA SER A 54 -16.86 0.18 -12.58
C SER A 54 -16.49 0.75 -13.93
#